data_AF-A0A2T8KTN9-F1
#
_entry.id   AF-A0A2T8KTN9-F1
#
_cell.length_a   1.000
_cell.length_b   1.000
_cell.length_c   1.000
_cell.angle_alpha   90.00
_cell.angle_beta   90.00
_cell.angle_gamma   90.00
#
_symmetry.space_group_name_H-M   'P 1'
#
loop_
_entity.id
_entity.type
_entity.pdbx_description
1 polymer ?
#
loop_
_entity_poly.entity_id
_entity_poly.type
_entity_poly.pdbx_seq_one_letter_code
_entity_poly.pdbx_strand_id
1 'polypeptide(L)'
;MVLCAEPPSKLKIPESKITELADDANHDSPKLERRTRMHHIERHRSCVVTLSDMELNDLQPRRLLQTLEVSKSPGAGSQCSLHEETPTDANASHRRAIADAAWEALKRSIVYFRGQPIGTVAAIDKSQGAALNYDQVFMRDFIPSALAFLMKGEHLIVKNFLVETAHLQSREKMVDLFKLGQGVMPASFKVHHCNPNLKTESLLADFGETAIGRVAPVDSGLWWIILLRAYTRWTGDNSLAESPNCQRAMHLILRLCLSEGCDTSPALLCADGCSMIDRRMGIYGYPIEIQALFFMAMRCALSMLKQDSDADFVNHITKRIQALSYHLHSYYWLDFQRLNDIYRYKTEEYSQTALNKFNVIPESIPDWIFDFMPSRGGYFIGNVSPARMDFRWFCLGNFIAILSSLATGEQAEAILDLVEERWEELIGEMPLKICYPAMENQEWQIVTGCDPKNTRWSYHNGGSWPGHACIFCLSCLLICYSGCWWWS
;
A
#
# COMPACT_ATOMS: atom_id res chain seq x y z
N MET A 1 -28.43 40.21 -45.28
CA MET A 1 -27.14 40.70 -45.81
C MET A 1 -26.08 40.43 -44.77
N VAL A 2 -25.34 39.34 -44.92
CA VAL A 2 -24.11 39.03 -44.16
C VAL A 2 -23.16 38.42 -45.19
N LEU A 3 -21.99 39.05 -45.33
CA LEU A 3 -20.97 38.79 -46.35
C LEU A 3 -20.23 37.47 -46.05
N CYS A 4 -20.08 36.63 -47.08
CA CYS A 4 -19.21 35.44 -47.06
C CYS A 4 -17.74 35.86 -47.23
N ALA A 5 -16.85 35.31 -46.39
CA ALA A 5 -15.40 35.46 -46.51
C ALA A 5 -14.80 34.28 -47.31
N GLU A 6 -13.86 34.60 -48.20
CA GLU A 6 -13.16 33.65 -49.09
C GLU A 6 -12.09 32.79 -48.37
N PRO A 7 -11.79 31.58 -48.89
CA PRO A 7 -10.80 30.68 -48.29
C PRO A 7 -9.34 31.02 -48.70
N PRO A 8 -8.34 30.78 -47.83
CA PRO A 8 -6.93 31.07 -48.14
C PRO A 8 -6.27 29.97 -49.01
N SER A 9 -5.19 30.39 -49.67
CA SER A 9 -4.46 29.73 -50.76
C SER A 9 -3.61 28.51 -50.36
N LYS A 10 -3.54 27.53 -51.28
CA LYS A 10 -2.73 26.29 -51.21
C LYS A 10 -1.22 26.59 -51.20
N LEU A 11 -0.52 26.08 -50.19
CA LEU A 11 0.95 26.07 -50.10
C LEU A 11 1.53 24.73 -50.59
N LYS A 12 2.56 24.82 -51.44
CA LYS A 12 3.25 23.72 -52.13
C LYS A 12 4.20 22.95 -51.20
N ILE A 13 4.15 21.62 -51.28
CA ILE A 13 5.09 20.69 -50.61
C ILE A 13 6.31 20.48 -51.54
N PRO A 14 7.57 20.59 -51.07
CA PRO A 14 8.73 20.25 -51.87
C PRO A 14 9.01 18.73 -51.84
N GLU A 15 9.10 18.13 -53.03
CA GLU A 15 9.63 16.79 -53.25
C GLU A 15 11.13 16.76 -52.94
N SER A 16 11.59 15.78 -52.16
CA SER A 16 13.02 15.44 -52.08
C SER A 16 13.22 13.94 -52.23
N LYS A 17 14.26 13.64 -53.01
CA LYS A 17 14.53 12.40 -53.74
C LYS A 17 14.99 11.28 -52.82
N ILE A 18 14.46 10.09 -53.07
CA ILE A 18 14.99 8.80 -52.60
C ILE A 18 16.34 8.58 -53.29
N THR A 19 17.36 8.21 -52.51
CA THR A 19 18.61 7.63 -53.03
C THR A 19 18.97 6.46 -52.14
N GLU A 20 18.88 5.26 -52.71
CA GLU A 20 19.38 4.01 -52.14
C GLU A 20 20.91 4.06 -52.10
N LEU A 21 21.51 3.70 -50.96
CA LEU A 21 22.90 3.29 -50.88
C LEU A 21 23.00 2.08 -49.94
N ALA A 22 23.63 1.04 -50.48
CA ALA A 22 23.87 -0.27 -49.90
C ALA A 22 25.01 -0.27 -48.87
N ASP A 23 25.05 -1.39 -48.13
CA ASP A 23 25.99 -1.83 -47.08
C ASP A 23 27.46 -1.42 -47.24
N ASP A 24 28.11 -1.06 -46.12
CA ASP A 24 29.38 -1.70 -45.75
C ASP A 24 29.76 -1.56 -44.24
N ALA A 25 29.95 -2.74 -43.64
CA ALA A 25 30.86 -3.19 -42.58
C ALA A 25 31.29 -2.36 -41.34
N ASN A 26 31.25 -3.08 -40.21
CA ASN A 26 32.18 -3.11 -39.07
C ASN A 26 32.18 -1.97 -38.03
N HIS A 27 31.47 -2.21 -36.92
CA HIS A 27 31.95 -1.80 -35.59
C HIS A 27 31.66 -2.88 -34.53
N ASP A 28 32.73 -3.52 -34.08
CA ASP A 28 32.79 -4.43 -32.92
C ASP A 28 32.54 -3.67 -31.62
N SER A 29 31.74 -4.23 -30.72
CA SER A 29 31.66 -3.85 -29.31
C SER A 29 31.40 -5.10 -28.46
N PRO A 30 32.15 -5.33 -27.37
CA PRO A 30 32.18 -6.63 -26.71
C PRO A 30 30.94 -6.84 -25.84
N LYS A 31 30.23 -7.95 -26.10
CA LYS A 31 29.17 -8.47 -25.24
C LYS A 31 29.78 -8.99 -23.93
N LEU A 32 29.53 -8.27 -22.83
CA LEU A 32 29.71 -8.79 -21.48
C LEU A 32 28.47 -9.61 -21.11
N GLU A 33 28.52 -10.92 -21.31
CA GLU A 33 27.49 -11.84 -20.81
C GLU A 33 27.53 -11.88 -19.28
N ARG A 34 26.67 -11.08 -18.64
CA ARG A 34 26.41 -11.17 -17.20
C ARG A 34 25.38 -12.27 -16.99
N ARG A 35 25.88 -13.46 -16.67
CA ARG A 35 25.09 -14.67 -16.37
C ARG A 35 24.25 -14.43 -15.11
N THR A 36 22.96 -14.10 -15.26
CA THR A 36 22.01 -13.91 -14.16
C THR A 36 21.75 -15.27 -13.48
N ARG A 37 22.17 -15.42 -12.22
CA ARG A 37 21.77 -16.55 -11.38
C ARG A 37 20.32 -16.32 -10.94
N MET A 38 19.37 -17.02 -11.56
CA MET A 38 18.00 -17.12 -11.06
C MET A 38 18.02 -17.88 -9.73
N HIS A 39 17.53 -17.24 -8.67
CA HIS A 39 17.24 -17.90 -7.40
C HIS A 39 15.79 -18.39 -7.46
N HIS A 40 15.59 -19.70 -7.64
CA HIS A 40 14.27 -20.31 -7.57
C HIS A 40 13.82 -20.33 -6.10
N ILE A 41 12.75 -19.61 -5.76
CA ILE A 41 12.09 -19.74 -4.46
C ILE A 41 11.19 -20.97 -4.54
N GLU A 42 11.37 -21.91 -3.61
CA GLU A 42 10.57 -23.13 -3.53
C GLU A 42 9.24 -22.81 -2.83
N ARG A 43 8.11 -22.89 -3.56
CA ARG A 43 6.77 -22.62 -3.03
C ARG A 43 6.02 -23.93 -2.81
N HIS A 44 5.56 -24.19 -1.58
CA HIS A 44 4.68 -25.32 -1.28
C HIS A 44 3.21 -24.91 -1.47
N ARG A 45 2.45 -25.67 -2.29
CA ARG A 45 1.02 -25.44 -2.52
C ARG A 45 0.21 -25.68 -1.24
N SER A 46 -0.63 -24.72 -0.82
CA SER A 46 -1.64 -24.97 0.22
C SER A 46 -2.92 -24.14 0.09
N CYS A 47 -4.04 -24.86 0.18
CA CYS A 47 -5.47 -24.56 0.35
C CYS A 47 -6.06 -23.15 0.08
N VAL A 48 -7.12 -23.15 -0.73
CA VAL A 48 -8.05 -22.03 -0.99
C VAL A 48 -8.97 -21.84 0.21
N VAL A 49 -9.08 -20.62 0.74
CA VAL A 49 -10.16 -20.26 1.68
C VAL A 49 -11.34 -19.75 0.86
N THR A 50 -12.46 -20.46 0.92
CA THR A 50 -13.70 -20.07 0.23
C THR A 50 -14.61 -19.33 1.20
N LEU A 51 -15.46 -18.42 0.69
CA LEU A 51 -16.45 -17.69 1.49
C LEU A 51 -17.41 -18.62 2.27
N SER A 52 -17.56 -19.88 1.86
CA SER A 52 -18.33 -20.91 2.55
C SER A 52 -17.70 -21.41 3.86
N ASP A 53 -16.40 -21.17 4.09
CA ASP A 53 -15.72 -21.64 5.30
C ASP A 53 -16.00 -20.76 6.55
N MET A 54 -16.76 -19.68 6.39
CA MET A 54 -17.15 -18.77 7.48
C MET A 54 -18.44 -19.18 8.21
N GLU A 55 -19.20 -20.16 7.71
CA GLU A 55 -20.49 -20.53 8.31
C GLU A 55 -20.43 -21.71 9.30
N LEU A 56 -19.27 -22.36 9.50
CA LEU A 56 -19.19 -23.48 10.44
C LEU A 56 -17.80 -23.59 11.06
N ASN A 57 -17.58 -22.93 12.21
CA ASN A 57 -16.67 -23.38 13.27
C ASN A 57 -16.89 -22.55 14.54
N ASP A 58 -18.01 -22.84 15.19
CA ASP A 58 -18.14 -22.68 16.63
C ASP A 58 -17.64 -23.99 17.29
N LEU A 59 -17.00 -23.89 18.47
CA LEU A 59 -16.48 -24.97 19.36
C LEU A 59 -14.95 -25.24 19.39
N GLN A 60 -14.33 -24.57 20.37
CA GLN A 60 -13.24 -24.98 21.28
C GLN A 60 -11.79 -25.29 20.79
N PRO A 61 -10.76 -24.75 21.47
CA PRO A 61 -9.36 -25.00 21.13
C PRO A 61 -8.82 -26.28 21.80
N ARG A 62 -8.50 -27.31 21.00
CA ARG A 62 -7.66 -28.43 21.45
C ARG A 62 -6.19 -28.02 21.49
N ARG A 63 -5.62 -28.00 22.70
CA ARG A 63 -4.17 -28.01 22.95
C ARG A 63 -3.55 -29.25 22.29
N LEU A 64 -2.58 -29.06 21.41
CA LEU A 64 -1.63 -30.10 21.01
C LEU A 64 -0.22 -29.59 21.28
N LEU A 65 0.28 -29.95 22.46
CA LEU A 65 1.67 -29.86 22.85
C LEU A 65 2.38 -31.05 22.18
N GLN A 66 3.22 -30.81 21.18
CA GLN A 66 4.15 -31.83 20.70
C GLN A 66 5.56 -31.49 21.19
N THR A 67 5.92 -32.17 22.27
CA THR A 67 7.25 -32.29 22.84
C THR A 67 8.15 -33.02 21.84
N LEU A 68 9.17 -32.35 21.30
CA LEU A 68 10.26 -33.00 20.56
C LEU A 68 11.37 -33.36 21.55
N GLU A 69 11.43 -34.64 21.91
CA GLU A 69 12.54 -35.23 22.66
C GLU A 69 13.79 -35.33 21.77
N VAL A 70 14.91 -34.78 22.27
CA VAL A 70 16.24 -34.91 21.66
C VAL A 70 16.90 -36.18 22.20
N SER A 71 17.10 -37.17 21.33
CA SER A 71 17.88 -38.37 21.63
C SER A 71 19.39 -38.04 21.64
N LYS A 72 20.04 -38.29 22.79
CA LYS A 72 21.50 -38.26 22.94
C LYS A 72 22.09 -39.65 22.66
N SER A 73 23.26 -39.71 22.06
CA SER A 73 24.21 -40.83 22.21
C SER A 73 25.65 -40.31 22.20
N PRO A 74 26.59 -40.93 22.95
CA PRO A 74 27.87 -40.31 23.31
C PRO A 74 29.06 -40.85 22.50
N GLY A 75 30.09 -40.02 22.31
CA GLY A 75 31.39 -40.45 21.79
C GLY A 75 32.45 -39.38 22.02
N ALA A 76 33.41 -39.67 22.90
CA ALA A 76 34.50 -38.80 23.31
C ALA A 76 35.65 -38.77 22.28
N GLY A 77 36.38 -37.66 22.21
CA GLY A 77 37.77 -37.68 21.73
C GLY A 77 38.29 -36.41 21.05
N SER A 78 39.14 -35.69 21.78
CA SER A 78 40.31 -34.92 21.32
C SER A 78 40.15 -33.47 20.82
N GLN A 79 40.90 -32.60 21.49
CA GLN A 79 41.17 -31.19 21.18
C GLN A 79 41.93 -31.03 19.87
N CYS A 80 41.58 -30.03 19.05
CA CYS A 80 42.55 -29.07 18.54
C CYS A 80 41.84 -27.83 17.98
N SER A 81 42.23 -26.66 18.48
CA SER A 81 41.78 -25.34 18.08
C SER A 81 42.38 -24.94 16.73
N LEU A 82 41.53 -24.67 15.75
CA LEU A 82 41.76 -23.66 14.72
C LEU A 82 40.39 -23.01 14.44
N HIS A 83 40.25 -21.75 14.84
CA HIS A 83 39.14 -20.89 14.44
C HIS A 83 39.26 -20.63 12.93
N GLU A 84 38.63 -21.47 12.12
CA GLU A 84 38.17 -21.05 10.80
C GLU A 84 36.76 -20.47 10.99
N GLU A 85 36.66 -19.14 11.05
CA GLU A 85 35.37 -18.48 10.87
C GLU A 85 34.86 -18.84 9.47
N THR A 86 33.89 -19.76 9.42
CA THR A 86 33.24 -20.11 8.17
C THR A 86 32.51 -18.86 7.61
N PRO A 87 32.48 -18.65 6.28
CA PRO A 87 31.85 -17.48 5.66
C PRO A 87 30.37 -17.29 6.04
N THR A 88 29.72 -18.37 6.46
CA THR A 88 28.34 -18.44 6.92
C THR A 88 28.12 -17.72 8.26
N ASP A 89 29.08 -17.81 9.20
CA ASP A 89 28.99 -17.20 10.53
C ASP A 89 29.27 -15.69 10.50
N ALA A 90 30.23 -15.26 9.67
CA ALA A 90 30.51 -13.83 9.47
C ALA A 90 29.31 -13.08 8.88
N ASN A 91 28.63 -13.68 7.90
CA ASN A 91 27.40 -13.12 7.32
C ASN A 91 26.23 -13.11 8.30
N ALA A 92 26.11 -14.11 9.17
CA ALA A 92 25.08 -14.14 10.22
C ALA A 92 25.35 -13.07 11.31
N SER A 93 26.61 -12.92 11.72
CA SER A 93 27.05 -11.88 12.66
C SER A 93 26.81 -10.48 12.10
N HIS A 94 27.15 -10.24 10.84
CA HIS A 94 26.92 -8.97 10.16
C HIS A 94 25.43 -8.62 10.05
N ARG A 95 24.57 -9.57 9.66
CA ARG A 95 23.11 -9.38 9.63
C ARG A 95 22.54 -9.04 11.01
N ARG A 96 23.02 -9.69 12.07
CA ARG A 96 22.62 -9.41 13.44
C ARG A 96 23.03 -8.00 13.86
N ALA A 97 24.27 -7.59 13.56
CA ALA A 97 24.74 -6.25 13.85
C ALA A 97 23.91 -5.16 13.14
N ILE A 98 23.52 -5.38 11.88
CA ILE A 98 22.61 -4.46 11.15
C ILE A 98 21.24 -4.41 11.83
N ALA A 99 20.67 -5.58 12.17
CA ALA A 99 19.37 -5.65 12.81
C ALA A 99 19.36 -4.96 14.19
N ASP A 100 20.43 -5.14 14.97
CA ASP A 100 20.60 -4.49 16.28
C ASP A 100 20.76 -2.97 16.10
N ALA A 101 21.55 -2.51 15.13
CA ALA A 101 21.70 -1.09 14.83
C ALA A 101 20.38 -0.44 14.38
N ALA A 102 19.59 -1.15 13.57
CA ALA A 102 18.26 -0.70 13.15
C ALA A 102 17.29 -0.64 14.33
N TRP A 103 17.33 -1.63 15.24
CA TRP A 103 16.52 -1.63 16.46
C TRP A 103 16.88 -0.47 17.38
N GLU A 104 18.16 -0.16 17.56
CA GLU A 104 18.60 1.01 18.31
C GLU A 104 18.18 2.33 17.64
N ALA A 105 18.20 2.40 16.31
CA ALA A 105 17.69 3.56 15.58
C ALA A 105 16.19 3.77 15.77
N LEU A 106 15.40 2.69 15.74
CA LEU A 106 13.97 2.71 16.01
C LEU A 106 13.66 3.14 17.45
N LYS A 107 14.39 2.64 18.45
CA LYS A 107 14.20 3.08 19.83
C LYS A 107 14.51 4.57 20.04
N ARG A 108 15.49 5.10 19.31
CA ARG A 108 15.79 6.55 19.35
C ARG A 108 14.72 7.43 18.69
N SER A 109 13.84 6.87 17.86
CA SER A 109 12.77 7.64 17.21
C SER A 109 11.49 7.72 18.05
N ILE A 110 11.42 7.03 19.20
CA ILE A 110 10.23 7.01 20.06
C ILE A 110 9.90 8.42 20.56
N VAL A 111 8.63 8.80 20.40
CA VAL A 111 8.04 10.00 20.97
C VAL A 111 7.33 9.65 22.27
N TYR A 112 7.57 10.48 23.29
CA TYR A 112 6.96 10.33 24.61
C TYR A 112 5.97 11.47 24.88
N PHE A 113 4.82 11.14 25.43
CA PHE A 113 3.83 12.08 25.93
C PHE A 113 3.47 11.70 27.36
N ARG A 114 3.67 12.64 28.29
CA ARG A 114 3.49 12.45 29.74
C ARG A 114 4.26 11.24 30.26
N GLY A 115 5.47 11.04 29.74
CA GLY A 115 6.36 9.92 30.06
C GLY A 115 5.96 8.58 29.44
N GLN A 116 4.89 8.51 28.63
CA GLN A 116 4.44 7.29 27.97
C GLN A 116 4.84 7.29 26.48
N PRO A 117 5.32 6.17 25.92
CA PRO A 117 5.64 6.09 24.50
C PRO A 117 4.34 6.09 23.69
N ILE A 118 4.25 6.93 22.66
CA ILE A 118 3.02 7.18 21.89
C ILE A 118 3.21 7.09 20.37
N GLY A 119 4.40 6.78 19.88
CA GLY A 119 4.68 6.71 18.45
C GLY A 119 6.16 6.85 18.13
N THR A 120 6.50 6.94 16.86
CA THR A 120 7.86 7.22 16.37
C THR A 120 7.86 8.42 15.42
N VAL A 121 8.88 9.27 15.50
CA VAL A 121 9.05 10.38 14.53
C VAL A 121 9.31 9.85 13.12
N ALA A 122 8.88 10.59 12.10
CA ALA A 122 9.09 10.23 10.70
C ALA A 122 10.58 10.19 10.31
N ALA A 123 11.40 11.11 10.81
CA ALA A 123 12.85 11.05 10.61
C ALA A 123 13.66 11.63 11.77
N ILE A 124 14.82 11.02 12.03
CA ILE A 124 15.85 11.59 12.91
C ILE A 124 16.91 12.23 12.00
N ASP A 125 16.60 13.40 11.45
CA ASP A 125 17.56 14.16 10.63
C ASP A 125 18.19 15.27 11.46
N LYS A 126 19.53 15.25 11.57
CA LYS A 126 20.32 16.30 12.25
C LYS A 126 20.84 17.37 11.29
N SER A 127 20.64 17.19 9.98
CA SER A 127 21.33 17.95 8.93
C SER A 127 20.51 19.08 8.31
N GLN A 128 19.19 19.17 8.57
CA GLN A 128 18.34 20.23 8.03
C GLN A 128 17.76 21.14 9.12
N GLY A 129 17.99 22.45 8.96
CA GLY A 129 17.45 23.51 9.83
C GLY A 129 15.97 23.85 9.61
N ALA A 130 15.27 23.09 8.76
CA ALA A 130 13.84 23.25 8.50
C ALA A 130 13.14 21.88 8.59
N ALA A 131 12.88 21.41 9.81
CA ALA A 131 11.95 20.30 10.03
C ALA A 131 10.54 20.77 9.62
N LEU A 132 10.15 20.52 8.37
CA LEU A 132 8.80 20.86 7.86
C LEU A 132 7.74 20.16 8.71
N ASN A 133 7.86 18.84 8.81
CA ASN A 133 6.98 17.95 9.58
C ASN A 133 7.65 16.62 9.99
N TYR A 134 8.94 16.44 9.71
CA TYR A 134 9.65 15.18 10.01
C TYR A 134 9.82 14.89 11.51
N ASP A 135 9.58 15.90 12.36
CA ASP A 135 9.51 15.79 13.82
C ASP A 135 8.18 15.24 14.34
N GLN A 136 7.20 15.00 13.45
CA GLN A 136 5.87 14.50 13.81
C GLN A 136 5.78 12.97 13.73
N VAL A 137 4.79 12.42 14.44
CA VAL A 137 4.37 11.02 14.33
C VAL A 137 3.29 10.93 13.26
N PHE A 138 3.61 10.32 12.13
CA PHE A 138 2.63 10.05 11.06
C PHE A 138 1.91 8.75 11.30
N MET A 139 0.62 8.71 10.95
CA MET A 139 -0.21 7.51 11.12
C MET A 139 0.33 6.34 10.31
N ARG A 140 0.64 6.58 9.02
CA ARG A 140 1.14 5.56 8.09
C ARG A 140 2.57 5.12 8.41
N ASP A 141 3.45 6.05 8.78
CA ASP A 141 4.86 5.78 9.09
C ASP A 141 5.01 4.97 10.38
N PHE A 142 4.08 5.12 11.32
CA PHE A 142 4.10 4.35 12.56
C PHE A 142 3.68 2.88 12.37
N ILE A 143 2.99 2.52 11.28
CA ILE A 143 2.53 1.14 11.04
C ILE A 143 3.68 0.10 11.08
N PRO A 144 4.77 0.24 10.30
CA PRO A 144 5.89 -0.71 10.38
C PRO A 144 6.58 -0.70 11.75
N SER A 145 6.74 0.47 12.39
CA SER A 145 7.27 0.58 13.75
C SER A 145 6.41 -0.20 14.75
N ALA A 146 5.09 -0.04 14.67
CA ALA A 146 4.14 -0.68 15.56
C ALA A 146 4.17 -2.21 15.40
N LEU A 147 4.21 -2.72 14.16
CA LEU A 147 4.36 -4.15 13.90
C LEU A 147 5.68 -4.69 14.48
N ALA A 148 6.78 -3.95 14.35
CA ALA A 148 8.07 -4.35 14.94
C ALA A 148 8.03 -4.40 16.47
N PHE A 149 7.41 -3.40 17.13
CA PHE A 149 7.22 -3.40 18.59
C PHE A 149 6.28 -4.50 19.07
N LEU A 150 5.18 -4.77 18.34
CA LEU A 150 4.33 -5.92 18.60
C LEU A 150 5.15 -7.21 18.57
N MET A 151 5.85 -7.49 17.46
CA MET A 151 6.67 -8.70 17.31
C MET A 151 7.75 -8.87 18.40
N LYS A 152 8.22 -7.78 19.01
CA LYS A 152 9.16 -7.81 20.15
C LYS A 152 8.51 -7.94 21.52
N GLY A 153 7.17 -7.90 21.59
CA GLY A 153 6.41 -7.95 22.84
C GLY A 153 6.26 -6.59 23.52
N GLU A 154 6.73 -5.51 22.92
CA GLU A 154 6.68 -4.14 23.46
C GLU A 154 5.39 -3.41 23.03
N HIS A 155 4.23 -3.99 23.32
CA HIS A 155 2.93 -3.55 22.78
C HIS A 155 2.37 -2.26 23.39
N LEU A 156 2.96 -1.72 24.47
CA LEU A 156 2.44 -0.54 25.16
C LEU A 156 2.44 0.72 24.27
N ILE A 157 3.50 0.93 23.48
CA ILE A 157 3.57 2.06 22.54
C ILE A 157 2.43 2.04 21.52
N VAL A 158 2.04 0.85 21.05
CA VAL A 158 0.95 0.67 20.08
C VAL A 158 -0.41 0.93 20.72
N LYS A 159 -0.62 0.42 21.94
CA LYS A 159 -1.84 0.71 22.72
C LYS A 159 -2.00 2.21 22.93
N ASN A 160 -0.95 2.89 23.39
CA ASN A 160 -0.98 4.31 23.67
C ASN A 160 -1.23 5.14 22.40
N PHE A 161 -0.54 4.80 21.30
CA PHE A 161 -0.79 5.42 19.99
C PHE A 161 -2.28 5.31 19.60
N LEU A 162 -2.85 4.10 19.61
CA LEU A 162 -4.25 3.86 19.24
C LEU A 162 -5.23 4.68 20.09
N VAL A 163 -4.99 4.73 21.41
CA VAL A 163 -5.82 5.48 22.36
C VAL A 163 -5.69 6.98 22.13
N GLU A 164 -4.49 7.53 22.04
CA GLU A 164 -4.28 8.96 21.88
C GLU A 164 -4.81 9.45 20.53
N THR A 165 -4.62 8.70 19.44
CA THR A 165 -5.15 9.09 18.12
C THR A 165 -6.68 9.00 18.06
N ALA A 166 -7.31 8.06 18.78
CA ALA A 166 -8.76 8.03 18.95
C ALA A 166 -9.27 9.26 19.73
N HIS A 167 -8.53 9.73 20.74
CA HIS A 167 -8.84 10.99 21.41
C HIS A 167 -8.69 12.19 20.47
N LEU A 168 -7.63 12.25 19.65
CA LEU A 168 -7.47 13.29 18.62
C LEU A 168 -8.66 13.32 17.65
N GLN A 169 -9.16 12.16 17.23
CA GLN A 169 -10.33 12.06 16.36
C GLN A 169 -11.59 12.69 17.00
N SER A 170 -11.75 12.63 18.31
CA SER A 170 -12.93 13.18 18.99
C SER A 170 -12.99 14.71 19.02
N ARG A 171 -11.88 15.39 18.69
CA ARG A 171 -11.80 16.86 18.71
C ARG A 171 -12.58 17.48 17.57
N GLU A 172 -13.01 18.71 17.76
CA GLU A 172 -13.53 19.52 16.67
C GLU A 172 -12.38 19.92 15.74
N LYS A 173 -12.60 19.77 14.43
CA LYS A 173 -11.60 19.99 13.39
C LYS A 173 -12.20 20.94 12.36
N MET A 174 -11.45 21.99 12.06
CA MET A 174 -11.89 23.05 11.17
C MET A 174 -10.78 23.34 10.18
N VAL A 175 -11.15 23.47 8.90
CA VAL A 175 -10.31 24.05 7.85
C VAL A 175 -10.97 25.35 7.44
N ASP A 176 -10.36 26.48 7.79
CA ASP A 176 -10.95 27.82 7.68
C ASP A 176 -12.36 27.87 8.31
N LEU A 177 -13.42 27.90 7.49
CA LEU A 177 -14.82 27.96 7.92
C LEU A 177 -15.57 26.62 7.74
N PHE A 178 -14.87 25.55 7.37
CA PHE A 178 -15.45 24.25 7.10
C PHE A 178 -15.12 23.25 8.22
N LYS A 179 -16.17 22.65 8.80
CA LYS A 179 -16.04 21.61 9.82
C LYS A 179 -15.81 20.25 9.16
N LEU A 180 -14.71 19.60 9.50
CA LEU A 180 -14.40 18.26 8.98
C LEU A 180 -15.33 17.20 9.58
N GLY A 181 -15.45 16.08 8.85
CA GLY A 181 -16.19 14.92 9.31
C GLY A 181 -15.66 14.39 10.65
N GLN A 182 -16.56 13.95 11.53
CA GLN A 182 -16.19 13.46 12.86
C GLN A 182 -15.20 12.28 12.80
N GLY A 183 -15.34 11.42 11.80
CA GLY A 183 -14.49 10.24 11.61
C GLY A 183 -13.08 10.50 11.08
N VAL A 184 -12.75 11.72 10.66
CA VAL A 184 -11.44 12.04 10.06
C VAL A 184 -10.32 11.77 11.07
N MET A 185 -9.37 10.91 10.73
CA MET A 185 -8.14 10.72 11.51
C MET A 185 -7.07 11.74 11.06
N PRO A 186 -6.17 12.18 11.95
CA PRO A 186 -5.10 13.08 11.54
C PRO A 186 -4.11 12.39 10.59
N ALA A 187 -3.39 13.17 9.77
CA ALA A 187 -2.24 12.68 9.01
C ALA A 187 -1.06 12.40 9.96
N SER A 188 -0.82 13.35 10.86
CA SER A 188 0.26 13.31 11.83
C SER A 188 -0.07 14.09 13.10
N PHE A 189 0.76 13.93 14.13
CA PHE A 189 0.67 14.72 15.35
C PHE A 189 2.03 14.88 16.02
N LYS A 190 2.18 15.88 16.88
CA LYS A 190 3.37 16.11 17.69
C LYS A 190 3.06 16.57 19.10
N VAL A 191 4.03 16.35 19.99
CA VAL A 191 3.97 16.81 21.37
C VAL A 191 4.37 18.28 21.42
N HIS A 192 3.48 19.10 21.96
CA HIS A 192 3.71 20.51 22.19
C HIS A 192 3.83 20.81 23.69
N HIS A 193 4.91 21.50 24.05
CA HIS A 193 5.19 21.92 25.41
C HIS A 193 4.69 23.34 25.61
N CYS A 194 3.51 23.49 26.23
CA CYS A 194 2.80 24.76 26.29
C CYS A 194 3.50 25.81 27.19
N ASN A 195 4.30 25.39 28.17
CA ASN A 195 5.00 26.29 29.07
C ASN A 195 6.27 25.64 29.68
N PRO A 196 7.47 26.24 29.53
CA PRO A 196 8.71 25.74 30.14
C PRO A 196 8.62 25.55 31.66
N ASN A 197 7.78 26.34 32.33
CA ASN A 197 7.71 26.39 33.79
C ASN A 197 6.66 25.44 34.40
N LEU A 198 5.67 24.98 33.63
CA LEU A 198 4.54 24.18 34.14
C LEU A 198 4.57 22.70 33.74
N LYS A 199 5.55 22.26 32.91
CA LYS A 199 5.65 20.87 32.40
C LYS A 199 4.31 20.33 31.85
N THR A 200 3.48 21.19 31.25
CA THR A 200 2.21 20.77 30.65
C THR A 200 2.43 20.44 29.18
N GLU A 201 2.19 19.18 28.84
CA GLU A 201 2.26 18.67 27.47
C GLU A 201 0.86 18.56 26.86
N SER A 202 0.75 18.90 25.58
CA SER A 202 -0.43 18.69 24.74
C SER A 202 -0.06 18.06 23.41
N LEU A 203 -1.04 17.46 22.72
CA LEU A 203 -0.86 16.92 21.38
C LEU A 203 -1.47 17.89 20.37
N LEU A 204 -0.66 18.33 19.40
CA LEU A 204 -1.11 19.06 18.21
C LEU A 204 -1.18 18.08 17.06
N ALA A 205 -2.33 18.01 16.39
CA ALA A 205 -2.57 17.10 15.28
C ALA A 205 -2.82 17.90 14.01
N ASP A 206 -2.37 17.36 12.87
CA ASP A 206 -2.61 17.91 11.54
C ASP A 206 -3.60 17.00 10.81
N PHE A 207 -4.79 17.52 10.49
CA PHE A 207 -5.83 16.83 9.73
C PHE A 207 -5.81 17.18 8.25
N GLY A 208 -4.79 17.92 7.80
CA GLY A 208 -4.64 18.41 6.43
C GLY A 208 -4.72 19.94 6.33
N GLU A 209 -5.06 20.63 7.42
CA GLU A 209 -5.13 22.09 7.47
C GLU A 209 -3.75 22.75 7.33
N THR A 210 -2.68 22.09 7.80
CA THR A 210 -1.30 22.56 7.65
C THR A 210 -0.51 21.79 6.58
N ALA A 211 -1.06 20.70 6.05
CA ALA A 211 -0.44 19.91 5.00
C ALA A 211 -0.24 20.73 3.71
N ILE A 212 0.90 20.50 3.05
CA ILE A 212 1.20 21.10 1.75
C ILE A 212 0.14 20.63 0.75
N GLY A 213 -0.55 21.57 0.10
CA GLY A 213 -1.63 21.27 -0.84
C GLY A 213 -2.98 20.91 -0.19
N ARG A 214 -3.09 21.01 1.16
CA ARG A 214 -4.31 20.70 1.93
C ARG A 214 -4.88 19.31 1.65
N VAL A 215 -3.98 18.35 1.54
CA VAL A 215 -4.28 16.97 1.18
C VAL A 215 -4.98 16.26 2.33
N ALA A 216 -6.02 15.50 2.02
CA ALA A 216 -6.80 14.76 3.02
C ALA A 216 -6.20 13.36 3.26
N PRO A 217 -5.89 12.98 4.52
CA PRO A 217 -5.28 11.70 4.85
C PRO A 217 -6.33 10.58 4.96
N VAL A 218 -6.89 10.14 3.82
CA VAL A 218 -7.95 9.12 3.78
C VAL A 218 -7.45 7.78 4.33
N ASP A 219 -6.19 7.44 4.06
CA ASP A 219 -5.53 6.21 4.49
C ASP A 219 -5.38 6.11 6.02
N SER A 220 -5.20 7.23 6.74
CA SER A 220 -4.98 7.25 8.20
C SER A 220 -6.06 6.52 9.00
N GLY A 221 -7.33 6.70 8.63
CA GLY A 221 -8.45 6.02 9.30
C GLY A 221 -8.45 4.52 9.05
N LEU A 222 -8.17 4.13 7.82
CA LEU A 222 -8.12 2.73 7.40
C LEU A 222 -6.98 2.01 8.12
N TRP A 223 -5.79 2.62 8.13
CA TRP A 223 -4.62 2.13 8.84
C TRP A 223 -4.83 2.00 10.34
N TRP A 224 -5.57 2.93 10.97
CA TRP A 224 -5.87 2.84 12.39
C TRP A 224 -6.73 1.61 12.74
N ILE A 225 -7.75 1.30 11.94
CA ILE A 225 -8.58 0.10 12.13
C ILE A 225 -7.74 -1.17 11.93
N ILE A 226 -6.92 -1.19 10.88
CA ILE A 226 -6.00 -2.28 10.58
C ILE A 226 -5.03 -2.49 11.77
N LEU A 227 -4.38 -1.43 12.25
CA LEU A 227 -3.45 -1.53 13.38
C LEU A 227 -4.11 -2.01 14.67
N LEU A 228 -5.36 -1.58 14.94
CA LEU A 228 -6.13 -2.08 16.08
C LEU A 228 -6.35 -3.60 15.98
N ARG A 229 -6.64 -4.13 14.79
CA ARG A 229 -6.74 -5.59 14.56
C ARG A 229 -5.41 -6.30 14.77
N ALA A 230 -4.31 -5.73 14.28
CA ALA A 230 -2.98 -6.30 14.51
C ALA A 230 -2.63 -6.37 16.00
N TYR A 231 -2.95 -5.31 16.76
CA TYR A 231 -2.75 -5.26 18.20
C TYR A 231 -3.56 -6.34 18.93
N THR A 232 -4.87 -6.46 18.66
CA THR A 232 -5.73 -7.44 19.36
C THR A 232 -5.34 -8.87 19.02
N ARG A 233 -5.00 -9.14 17.75
CA ARG A 233 -4.55 -10.46 17.31
C ARG A 233 -3.24 -10.88 17.95
N TRP A 234 -2.29 -9.96 18.05
CA TRP A 234 -0.98 -10.28 18.62
C TRP A 234 -1.01 -10.44 20.13
N THR A 235 -1.70 -9.54 20.83
CA THR A 235 -1.74 -9.53 22.30
C THR A 235 -2.77 -10.50 22.88
N GLY A 236 -3.78 -10.89 22.09
CA GLY A 236 -4.96 -11.60 22.57
C GLY A 236 -5.90 -10.74 23.44
N ASP A 237 -5.60 -9.44 23.60
CA ASP A 237 -6.37 -8.51 24.41
C ASP A 237 -7.41 -7.77 23.58
N ASN A 238 -8.66 -8.24 23.63
CA ASN A 238 -9.80 -7.59 22.98
C ASN A 238 -10.32 -6.37 23.75
N SER A 239 -9.92 -6.17 25.01
CA SER A 239 -10.49 -5.10 25.86
C SER A 239 -10.28 -3.70 25.27
N LEU A 240 -9.17 -3.49 24.56
CA LEU A 240 -8.90 -2.23 23.88
C LEU A 240 -9.90 -1.98 22.75
N ALA A 241 -10.08 -2.94 21.85
CA ALA A 241 -11.04 -2.82 20.74
C ALA A 241 -12.48 -2.71 21.25
N GLU A 242 -12.82 -3.41 22.32
CA GLU A 242 -14.12 -3.36 22.99
C GLU A 242 -14.36 -2.07 23.79
N SER A 243 -13.33 -1.25 24.00
CA SER A 243 -13.49 0.01 24.72
C SER A 243 -14.48 0.95 23.99
N PRO A 244 -15.29 1.73 24.72
CA PRO A 244 -16.25 2.66 24.09
C PRO A 244 -15.60 3.65 23.12
N ASN A 245 -14.36 4.09 23.41
CA ASN A 245 -13.63 5.03 22.58
C ASN A 245 -13.19 4.38 21.26
N CYS A 246 -12.66 3.15 21.30
CA CYS A 246 -12.23 2.46 20.07
C CYS A 246 -13.44 2.03 19.22
N GLN A 247 -14.50 1.53 19.85
CA GLN A 247 -15.75 1.23 19.13
C GLN A 247 -16.29 2.49 18.45
N ARG A 248 -16.38 3.61 19.16
CA ARG A 248 -16.81 4.89 18.58
C ARG A 248 -15.92 5.30 17.41
N ALA A 249 -14.59 5.21 17.57
CA ALA A 249 -13.65 5.59 16.52
C ALA A 249 -13.82 4.75 15.25
N MET A 250 -13.93 3.42 15.38
CA MET A 250 -14.21 2.52 14.26
C MET A 250 -15.52 2.89 13.55
N HIS A 251 -16.61 3.10 14.30
CA HIS A 251 -17.90 3.48 13.72
C HIS A 251 -17.83 4.80 12.97
N LEU A 252 -17.15 5.81 13.52
CA LEU A 252 -17.04 7.13 12.87
C LEU A 252 -16.20 7.08 11.59
N ILE A 253 -15.10 6.33 11.58
CA ILE A 253 -14.26 6.13 10.37
C ILE A 253 -15.10 5.45 9.28
N LEU A 254 -15.73 4.32 9.61
CA LEU A 254 -16.49 3.55 8.64
C LEU A 254 -17.72 4.29 8.14
N ARG A 255 -18.45 5.02 8.99
CA ARG A 255 -19.58 5.85 8.55
C ARG A 255 -19.15 6.95 7.58
N LEU A 256 -17.96 7.51 7.75
CA LEU A 256 -17.42 8.48 6.80
C LEU A 256 -17.12 7.83 5.44
N CYS A 257 -16.56 6.61 5.41
CA CYS A 257 -16.26 5.89 4.17
C CYS A 257 -17.49 5.26 3.50
N LEU A 258 -18.52 4.91 4.28
CA LEU A 258 -19.75 4.28 3.81
C LEU A 258 -20.87 5.27 3.52
N SER A 259 -20.63 6.58 3.68
CA SER A 259 -21.65 7.61 3.48
C SER A 259 -22.21 7.53 2.06
N GLU A 260 -23.53 7.59 1.95
CA GLU A 260 -24.22 7.66 0.67
C GLU A 260 -23.92 8.99 -0.03
N GLY A 261 -23.85 8.96 -1.36
CA GLY A 261 -23.56 10.12 -2.19
C GLY A 261 -24.01 9.92 -3.62
N CYS A 262 -23.57 10.79 -4.53
CA CYS A 262 -23.87 10.68 -5.96
C CYS A 262 -23.01 9.64 -6.70
N ASP A 263 -22.14 8.94 -5.97
CA ASP A 263 -21.24 7.93 -6.54
C ASP A 263 -22.02 6.70 -6.99
N THR A 264 -21.69 6.19 -8.18
CA THR A 264 -22.28 4.98 -8.75
C THR A 264 -21.35 3.77 -8.62
N SER A 265 -20.18 3.96 -8.01
CA SER A 265 -19.21 2.91 -7.70
C SER A 265 -19.29 2.46 -6.24
N PRO A 266 -19.06 1.17 -5.93
CA PRO A 266 -18.86 0.74 -4.54
C PRO A 266 -17.50 1.19 -3.97
N ALA A 267 -16.56 1.60 -4.82
CA ALA A 267 -15.25 2.10 -4.45
C ALA A 267 -15.34 3.48 -3.78
N LEU A 268 -14.33 3.82 -2.96
CA LEU A 268 -14.25 5.08 -2.24
C LEU A 268 -13.64 6.16 -3.15
N LEU A 269 -14.44 7.15 -3.53
CA LEU A 269 -14.00 8.31 -4.29
C LEU A 269 -13.00 9.16 -3.49
N CYS A 270 -11.87 9.48 -4.12
CA CYS A 270 -10.76 10.16 -3.49
C CYS A 270 -10.23 11.33 -4.34
N ALA A 271 -9.79 12.39 -3.66
CA ALA A 271 -8.97 13.43 -4.27
C ALA A 271 -7.55 12.92 -4.55
N ASP A 272 -6.78 13.65 -5.36
CA ASP A 272 -5.36 13.38 -5.56
C ASP A 272 -4.58 13.57 -4.25
N GLY A 273 -3.46 12.87 -4.08
CA GLY A 273 -2.67 12.94 -2.85
C GLY A 273 -3.24 12.18 -1.64
N CYS A 274 -4.38 11.51 -1.75
CA CYS A 274 -5.14 11.01 -0.58
C CYS A 274 -4.53 9.83 0.20
N SER A 275 -3.42 9.27 -0.27
CA SER A 275 -2.84 8.01 0.23
C SER A 275 -1.38 8.21 0.66
N MET A 276 -0.56 7.16 0.74
CA MET A 276 0.88 7.30 0.95
C MET A 276 1.50 8.32 -0.01
N ILE A 277 1.03 8.32 -1.25
CA ILE A 277 1.34 9.35 -2.24
C ILE A 277 0.58 10.61 -1.85
N ASP A 278 1.24 11.51 -1.09
CA ASP A 278 0.66 12.75 -0.54
C ASP A 278 0.77 13.98 -1.44
N ARG A 279 0.98 13.77 -2.74
CA ARG A 279 1.16 14.82 -3.77
C ARG A 279 0.38 14.46 -5.02
N ARG A 280 0.17 15.46 -5.88
CA ARG A 280 -0.56 15.29 -7.15
C ARG A 280 0.19 14.32 -8.07
N MET A 281 -0.40 13.14 -8.28
CA MET A 281 0.20 12.04 -9.05
C MET A 281 -0.80 11.36 -9.99
N GLY A 282 -1.97 11.97 -10.17
CA GLY A 282 -3.05 11.41 -10.96
C GLY A 282 -3.74 10.24 -10.25
N ILE A 283 -3.67 10.15 -8.92
CA ILE A 283 -4.29 9.06 -8.17
C ILE A 283 -5.73 9.39 -7.74
N TYR A 284 -6.27 10.54 -8.16
CA TYR A 284 -7.68 10.90 -7.94
C TYR A 284 -8.64 9.88 -8.55
N GLY A 285 -9.89 9.88 -8.09
CA GLY A 285 -10.89 8.87 -8.48
C GLY A 285 -10.87 7.71 -7.49
N TYR A 286 -10.47 6.53 -7.95
CA TYR A 286 -10.57 5.30 -7.16
C TYR A 286 -9.22 4.56 -7.12
N PRO A 287 -8.21 5.07 -6.41
CA PRO A 287 -6.88 4.47 -6.42
C PRO A 287 -6.88 3.12 -5.69
N ILE A 288 -6.27 2.10 -6.30
CA ILE A 288 -6.23 0.72 -5.78
C ILE A 288 -5.69 0.64 -4.35
N GLU A 289 -4.73 1.50 -3.98
CA GLU A 289 -4.20 1.56 -2.62
C GLU A 289 -5.29 1.84 -1.58
N ILE A 290 -6.13 2.86 -1.81
CA ILE A 290 -7.24 3.17 -0.91
C ILE A 290 -8.29 2.07 -0.97
N GLN A 291 -8.59 1.51 -2.15
CA GLN A 291 -9.63 0.48 -2.26
C GLN A 291 -9.24 -0.81 -1.52
N ALA A 292 -7.98 -1.24 -1.64
CA ALA A 292 -7.45 -2.40 -0.93
C ALA A 292 -7.40 -2.16 0.59
N LEU A 293 -6.96 -0.98 1.04
CA LEU A 293 -6.99 -0.60 2.46
C LEU A 293 -8.42 -0.53 3.01
N PHE A 294 -9.36 -0.01 2.22
CA PHE A 294 -10.76 0.10 2.62
C PHE A 294 -11.39 -1.27 2.79
N PHE A 295 -11.17 -2.17 1.84
CA PHE A 295 -11.59 -3.56 1.93
C PHE A 295 -11.01 -4.24 3.18
N MET A 296 -9.70 -4.09 3.43
CA MET A 296 -9.02 -4.66 4.58
C MET A 296 -9.57 -4.11 5.92
N ALA A 297 -9.76 -2.80 6.01
CA ALA A 297 -10.28 -2.13 7.20
C ALA A 297 -11.72 -2.58 7.52
N MET A 298 -12.59 -2.71 6.51
CA MET A 298 -13.95 -3.23 6.69
C MET A 298 -13.95 -4.66 7.25
N ARG A 299 -13.09 -5.56 6.70
CA ARG A 299 -12.93 -6.92 7.22
C ARG A 299 -12.41 -6.95 8.65
N CYS A 300 -11.39 -6.12 8.94
CA CYS A 300 -10.84 -5.98 10.29
C CYS A 300 -11.92 -5.50 11.27
N ALA A 301 -12.73 -4.52 10.88
CA ALA A 301 -13.79 -4.01 11.73
C ALA A 301 -14.88 -5.05 12.03
N LEU A 302 -15.33 -5.84 11.05
CA LEU A 302 -16.35 -6.88 11.28
C LEU A 302 -15.96 -7.87 12.39
N SER A 303 -14.66 -8.16 12.54
CA SER A 303 -14.17 -9.04 13.60
C SER A 303 -14.08 -8.40 14.99
N MET A 304 -14.12 -7.07 15.07
CA MET A 304 -13.86 -6.30 16.30
C MET A 304 -15.07 -5.50 16.78
N LEU A 305 -16.08 -5.31 15.93
CA LEU A 305 -17.35 -4.70 16.32
C LEU A 305 -18.09 -5.62 17.31
N LYS A 306 -18.64 -5.05 18.38
CA LYS A 306 -19.34 -5.81 19.43
C LYS A 306 -20.61 -6.48 18.90
N GLN A 307 -21.06 -7.57 19.51
CA GLN A 307 -22.32 -8.22 19.11
C GLN A 307 -23.56 -7.34 19.28
N ASP A 308 -23.56 -6.42 20.26
CA ASP A 308 -24.61 -5.42 20.44
C ASP A 308 -24.49 -4.23 19.46
N SER A 309 -23.56 -4.29 18.50
CA SER A 309 -23.46 -3.26 17.48
C SER A 309 -24.65 -3.33 16.52
N ASP A 310 -24.97 -2.18 15.95
CA ASP A 310 -26.09 -1.97 15.04
C ASP A 310 -26.05 -3.00 13.88
N ALA A 311 -26.99 -3.95 13.90
CA ALA A 311 -27.05 -5.05 12.92
C ALA A 311 -27.17 -4.52 11.48
N ASP A 312 -27.84 -3.38 11.29
CA ASP A 312 -27.95 -2.74 9.99
C ASP A 312 -26.60 -2.19 9.52
N PHE A 313 -25.80 -1.65 10.44
CA PHE A 313 -24.45 -1.19 10.15
C PHE A 313 -23.51 -2.34 9.75
N VAL A 314 -23.55 -3.45 10.49
CA VAL A 314 -22.80 -4.67 10.16
C VAL A 314 -23.21 -5.21 8.78
N ASN A 315 -24.51 -5.29 8.51
CA ASN A 315 -25.04 -5.70 7.21
C ASN A 315 -24.59 -4.76 6.08
N HIS A 316 -24.56 -3.46 6.32
CA HIS A 316 -24.09 -2.47 5.34
C HIS A 316 -22.60 -2.68 5.02
N ILE A 317 -21.75 -2.90 6.03
CA ILE A 317 -20.33 -3.23 5.84
C ILE A 317 -20.20 -4.51 5.00
N THR A 318 -20.91 -5.58 5.34
CA THR A 318 -20.85 -6.86 4.62
C THR A 318 -21.26 -6.71 3.15
N LYS A 319 -22.37 -6.02 2.87
CA LYS A 319 -22.81 -5.74 1.49
C LYS A 319 -21.77 -4.92 0.73
N ARG A 320 -21.14 -3.93 1.38
CA ARG A 320 -20.09 -3.13 0.75
C ARG A 320 -18.86 -3.96 0.42
N ILE A 321 -18.41 -4.84 1.33
CA ILE A 321 -17.30 -5.77 1.08
C ILE A 321 -17.59 -6.63 -0.16
N GLN A 322 -18.79 -7.21 -0.26
CA GLN A 322 -19.18 -8.03 -1.41
C GLN A 322 -19.17 -7.23 -2.72
N ALA A 323 -19.79 -6.05 -2.73
CA ALA A 323 -19.84 -5.19 -3.91
C ALA A 323 -18.45 -4.71 -4.34
N LEU A 324 -17.60 -4.32 -3.38
CA LEU A 324 -16.24 -3.86 -3.65
C LEU A 324 -15.35 -5.00 -4.17
N SER A 325 -15.42 -6.19 -3.56
CA SER A 325 -14.70 -7.38 -4.04
C SER A 325 -15.07 -7.67 -5.50
N TYR A 326 -16.37 -7.81 -5.79
CA TYR A 326 -16.83 -8.05 -7.17
C TYR A 326 -16.31 -6.99 -8.14
N HIS A 327 -16.38 -5.71 -7.76
CA HIS A 327 -15.93 -4.60 -8.59
C HIS A 327 -14.43 -4.66 -8.87
N LEU A 328 -13.59 -4.86 -7.85
CA LEU A 328 -12.14 -4.91 -8.03
C LEU A 328 -11.71 -6.14 -8.85
N HIS A 329 -12.27 -7.33 -8.60
CA HIS A 329 -11.97 -8.50 -9.43
C HIS A 329 -12.41 -8.34 -10.88
N SER A 330 -13.57 -7.73 -11.12
CA SER A 330 -14.13 -7.65 -12.47
C SER A 330 -13.45 -6.59 -13.34
N TYR A 331 -12.99 -5.49 -12.72
CA TYR A 331 -12.61 -4.29 -13.46
C TYR A 331 -11.18 -3.80 -13.18
N TYR A 332 -10.58 -4.15 -12.04
CA TYR A 332 -9.20 -3.75 -11.73
C TYR A 332 -8.19 -4.83 -12.07
N TRP A 333 -8.60 -6.10 -12.09
CA TRP A 333 -7.70 -7.19 -12.43
C TRP A 333 -7.25 -7.11 -13.89
N LEU A 334 -5.94 -7.15 -14.11
CA LEU A 334 -5.32 -7.16 -15.42
C LEU A 334 -4.26 -8.26 -15.48
N ASP A 335 -4.44 -9.15 -16.45
CA ASP A 335 -3.46 -10.14 -16.90
C ASP A 335 -3.37 -10.07 -18.43
N PHE A 336 -2.54 -10.91 -19.04
CA PHE A 336 -2.37 -10.95 -20.50
C PHE A 336 -3.68 -11.16 -21.26
N GLN A 337 -4.54 -12.07 -20.80
CA GLN A 337 -5.82 -12.32 -21.46
C GLN A 337 -6.73 -11.10 -21.35
N ARG A 338 -6.79 -10.47 -20.17
CA ARG A 338 -7.66 -9.34 -19.93
C ARG A 338 -7.21 -8.08 -20.65
N LEU A 339 -5.90 -7.87 -20.77
CA LEU A 339 -5.33 -6.82 -21.61
C LEU A 339 -5.75 -6.98 -23.07
N ASN A 340 -5.70 -8.20 -23.61
CA ASN A 340 -6.17 -8.50 -24.97
C ASN A 340 -7.66 -8.25 -25.16
N ASP A 341 -8.48 -8.56 -24.15
CA ASP A 341 -9.92 -8.29 -24.20
C ASP A 341 -10.19 -6.78 -24.24
N ILE A 342 -9.53 -5.99 -23.37
CA ILE A 342 -9.67 -4.53 -23.28
C ILE A 342 -9.19 -3.85 -24.57
N TYR A 343 -8.09 -4.32 -25.15
CA TYR A 343 -7.58 -3.83 -26.43
C TYR A 343 -8.59 -3.99 -27.59
N ARG A 344 -9.53 -4.93 -27.46
CA ARG A 344 -10.56 -5.24 -28.47
C ARG A 344 -11.94 -4.68 -28.13
N TYR A 345 -12.02 -3.83 -27.09
CA TYR A 345 -13.27 -3.20 -26.72
C TYR A 345 -13.86 -2.38 -27.87
N LYS A 346 -15.19 -2.41 -27.95
CA LYS A 346 -15.92 -1.41 -28.70
C LYS A 346 -16.22 -0.24 -27.78
N THR A 347 -16.33 0.94 -28.37
CA THR A 347 -16.65 2.19 -27.66
C THR A 347 -18.13 2.53 -27.85
N GLU A 348 -18.61 3.49 -27.05
CA GLU A 348 -19.99 4.00 -27.11
C GLU A 348 -21.06 2.90 -26.87
N GLU A 349 -20.74 1.92 -26.02
CA GLU A 349 -21.67 0.88 -25.63
C GLU A 349 -22.69 1.41 -24.61
N TYR A 350 -23.96 1.50 -25.02
CA TYR A 350 -25.06 1.95 -24.16
C TYR A 350 -26.04 0.80 -23.88
N SER A 351 -25.71 -0.06 -22.90
CA SER A 351 -26.59 -1.14 -22.45
C SER A 351 -26.16 -1.70 -21.08
N GLN A 352 -27.06 -2.42 -20.40
CA GLN A 352 -26.70 -3.16 -19.18
C GLN A 352 -25.78 -4.37 -19.44
N THR A 353 -25.74 -4.84 -20.68
CA THR A 353 -24.93 -5.97 -21.14
C THR A 353 -23.63 -5.52 -21.82
N ALA A 354 -23.28 -4.24 -21.71
CA ALA A 354 -22.04 -3.69 -22.23
C ALA A 354 -20.81 -4.42 -21.63
N LEU A 355 -19.84 -4.74 -22.48
CA LEU A 355 -18.55 -5.29 -22.08
C LEU A 355 -17.64 -4.15 -21.61
N ASN A 356 -17.60 -3.05 -22.37
CA ASN A 356 -16.81 -1.87 -22.05
C ASN A 356 -17.60 -0.91 -21.13
N LYS A 357 -17.83 -1.33 -19.89
CA LYS A 357 -18.71 -0.61 -18.95
C LYS A 357 -18.26 0.81 -18.60
N PHE A 358 -16.97 1.11 -18.77
CA PHE A 358 -16.40 2.42 -18.45
C PHE A 358 -16.11 3.26 -19.70
N ASN A 359 -16.48 2.79 -20.90
CA ASN A 359 -16.17 3.43 -22.17
C ASN A 359 -14.67 3.78 -22.33
N VAL A 360 -13.80 2.82 -21.99
CA VAL A 360 -12.35 2.95 -22.17
C VAL A 360 -12.04 2.92 -23.66
N ILE A 361 -11.25 3.89 -24.11
CA ILE A 361 -10.83 4.00 -25.52
C ILE A 361 -9.59 3.12 -25.71
N PRO A 362 -9.62 2.05 -26.53
CA PRO A 362 -8.46 1.16 -26.70
C PRO A 362 -7.19 1.86 -27.16
N GLU A 363 -7.31 2.91 -27.99
CA GLU A 363 -6.20 3.73 -28.47
C GLU A 363 -5.52 4.55 -27.35
N SER A 364 -6.13 4.64 -26.16
CA SER A 364 -5.55 5.29 -24.98
C SER A 364 -4.71 4.35 -24.10
N ILE A 365 -4.68 3.06 -24.42
CA ILE A 365 -3.86 2.08 -23.69
C ILE A 365 -2.38 2.41 -23.98
N PRO A 366 -1.55 2.59 -22.94
CA PRO A 366 -0.17 3.05 -23.14
C PRO A 366 0.74 1.92 -23.65
N ASP A 367 1.59 2.19 -24.64
CA ASP A 367 2.40 1.17 -25.33
C ASP A 367 3.26 0.30 -24.40
N TRP A 368 3.80 0.89 -23.32
CA TRP A 368 4.66 0.18 -22.36
C TRP A 368 3.98 -1.05 -21.74
N ILE A 369 2.64 -1.08 -21.64
CA ILE A 369 1.93 -2.18 -20.97
C ILE A 369 2.04 -3.48 -21.76
N PHE A 370 2.15 -3.41 -23.09
CA PHE A 370 2.23 -4.60 -23.94
C PHE A 370 3.57 -5.32 -23.79
N ASP A 371 4.65 -4.56 -23.58
CA ASP A 371 5.97 -5.11 -23.30
C ASP A 371 6.11 -5.52 -21.82
N PHE A 372 5.48 -4.77 -20.92
CA PHE A 372 5.53 -5.03 -19.49
C PHE A 372 4.70 -6.26 -19.08
N MET A 373 3.52 -6.49 -19.65
CA MET A 373 2.64 -7.59 -19.25
C MET A 373 3.25 -8.95 -19.62
N PRO A 374 3.62 -9.80 -18.65
CA PRO A 374 4.13 -11.14 -18.93
C PRO A 374 3.04 -12.10 -19.41
N SER A 375 3.46 -13.23 -19.99
CA SER A 375 2.53 -14.32 -20.32
C SER A 375 1.95 -15.03 -19.10
N ARG A 376 2.68 -15.02 -17.98
CA ARG A 376 2.25 -15.52 -16.68
C ARG A 376 2.39 -14.42 -15.64
N GLY A 377 1.28 -14.11 -14.98
CA GLY A 377 1.21 -13.06 -13.98
C GLY A 377 0.10 -12.06 -14.28
N GLY A 378 -0.11 -11.14 -13.34
CA GLY A 378 -1.16 -10.14 -13.42
C GLY A 378 -1.19 -9.30 -12.15
N TYR A 379 -1.95 -8.22 -12.17
CA TYR A 379 -2.06 -7.31 -11.03
C TYR A 379 -3.37 -6.52 -11.07
N PHE A 380 -3.70 -5.88 -9.96
CA PHE A 380 -4.73 -4.86 -9.90
C PHE A 380 -4.17 -3.51 -10.38
N ILE A 381 -4.75 -2.96 -11.45
CA ILE A 381 -4.36 -1.67 -12.01
C ILE A 381 -4.61 -0.51 -11.05
N GLY A 382 -3.95 0.61 -11.28
CA GLY A 382 -3.92 1.74 -10.37
C GLY A 382 -5.27 2.40 -10.12
N ASN A 383 -6.13 2.49 -11.14
CA ASN A 383 -7.40 3.23 -11.05
C ASN A 383 -8.37 2.83 -12.16
N VAL A 384 -9.67 2.85 -11.86
CA VAL A 384 -10.74 2.70 -12.87
C VAL A 384 -11.84 3.70 -12.56
N SER A 385 -12.15 4.57 -13.53
CA SER A 385 -13.22 5.57 -13.43
C SER A 385 -13.90 5.78 -14.79
N PRO A 386 -14.99 6.57 -14.89
CA PRO A 386 -15.63 6.85 -16.17
C PRO A 386 -14.63 7.36 -17.22
N ALA A 387 -14.57 6.67 -18.37
CA ALA A 387 -13.66 6.92 -19.49
C ALA A 387 -12.15 6.90 -19.14
N ARG A 388 -11.74 6.23 -18.06
CA ARG A 388 -10.34 6.21 -17.62
C ARG A 388 -9.96 4.89 -16.95
N MET A 389 -8.84 4.32 -17.40
CA MET A 389 -8.09 3.28 -16.71
C MET A 389 -6.65 3.73 -16.55
N ASP A 390 -6.15 3.70 -15.32
CA ASP A 390 -4.74 3.95 -15.01
C ASP A 390 -4.04 2.60 -14.89
N PHE A 391 -3.31 2.22 -15.94
CA PHE A 391 -2.63 0.94 -16.03
C PHE A 391 -1.41 0.83 -15.13
N ARG A 392 -0.93 1.91 -14.49
CA ARG A 392 0.28 1.83 -13.66
C ARG A 392 0.12 0.79 -12.55
N TRP A 393 1.18 0.03 -12.30
CA TRP A 393 1.27 -0.87 -11.16
C TRP A 393 1.55 -0.07 -9.90
N PHE A 394 0.82 -0.33 -8.82
CA PHE A 394 1.06 0.28 -7.51
C PHE A 394 1.36 -0.80 -6.49
N CYS A 395 2.52 -0.69 -5.84
CA CYS A 395 3.06 -1.68 -4.93
C CYS A 395 2.13 -1.95 -3.75
N LEU A 396 1.80 -0.90 -3.00
CA LEU A 396 1.05 -1.04 -1.75
C LEU A 396 -0.36 -1.62 -2.00
N GLY A 397 -1.07 -1.14 -3.02
CA GLY A 397 -2.41 -1.64 -3.35
C GLY A 397 -2.43 -3.15 -3.67
N ASN A 398 -1.47 -3.63 -4.46
CA ASN A 398 -1.39 -5.05 -4.83
C ASN A 398 -1.03 -5.94 -3.64
N PHE A 399 -0.07 -5.53 -2.81
CA PHE A 399 0.32 -6.33 -1.64
C PHE A 399 -0.74 -6.30 -0.52
N ILE A 400 -1.45 -5.19 -0.33
CA ILE A 400 -2.60 -5.15 0.59
C ILE A 400 -3.76 -5.99 0.04
N ALA A 401 -3.96 -6.06 -1.28
CA ALA A 401 -4.95 -6.95 -1.87
C ALA A 401 -4.66 -8.43 -1.51
N ILE A 402 -3.38 -8.84 -1.52
CA ILE A 402 -2.97 -10.18 -1.05
C ILE A 402 -3.23 -10.33 0.45
N LEU A 403 -2.73 -9.40 1.28
CA LEU A 403 -2.80 -9.50 2.75
C LEU A 403 -4.23 -9.48 3.31
N SER A 404 -5.15 -8.82 2.61
CA SER A 404 -6.56 -8.72 3.00
C SER A 404 -7.44 -9.86 2.48
N SER A 405 -6.86 -10.81 1.72
CA SER A 405 -7.59 -11.81 0.95
C SER A 405 -8.62 -11.21 -0.01
N LEU A 406 -8.34 -10.00 -0.50
CA LEU A 406 -9.05 -9.43 -1.65
C LEU A 406 -8.62 -10.18 -2.92
N ALA A 407 -7.33 -10.40 -3.13
CA ALA A 407 -6.84 -11.22 -4.22
C ALA A 407 -7.24 -12.69 -3.99
N THR A 408 -7.75 -13.37 -5.02
CA THR A 408 -7.90 -14.84 -4.95
C THR A 408 -6.53 -15.51 -4.84
N GLY A 409 -6.47 -16.79 -4.47
CA GLY A 409 -5.19 -17.53 -4.43
C GLY A 409 -4.43 -17.47 -5.77
N GLU A 410 -5.14 -17.64 -6.89
CA GLU A 410 -4.57 -17.55 -8.24
C GLU A 410 -4.07 -16.14 -8.56
N GLN A 411 -4.84 -15.10 -8.21
CA GLN A 411 -4.42 -13.72 -8.42
C GLN A 411 -3.22 -13.34 -7.55
N ALA A 412 -3.18 -13.83 -6.31
CA ALA A 412 -2.08 -13.60 -5.39
C ALA A 412 -0.77 -14.22 -5.90
N GLU A 413 -0.84 -15.47 -6.40
CA GLU A 413 0.28 -16.12 -7.09
C GLU A 413 0.68 -15.35 -8.35
N ALA A 414 -0.28 -14.93 -9.17
CA ALA A 414 -0.01 -14.17 -10.40
C ALA A 414 0.63 -12.78 -10.14
N ILE A 415 0.30 -12.11 -9.03
CA ILE A 415 0.99 -10.88 -8.62
C ILE A 415 2.46 -11.17 -8.27
N LEU A 416 2.75 -12.27 -7.58
CA LEU A 416 4.13 -12.63 -7.27
C LEU A 416 4.90 -13.12 -8.50
N ASP A 417 4.26 -13.87 -9.40
CA ASP A 417 4.85 -14.27 -10.68
C ASP A 417 5.21 -13.04 -11.52
N LEU A 418 4.34 -12.01 -11.56
CA LEU A 418 4.67 -10.73 -12.20
C LEU A 418 5.91 -10.07 -11.58
N VAL A 419 6.01 -10.04 -10.25
CA VAL A 419 7.17 -9.43 -9.55
C VAL A 419 8.45 -10.21 -9.85
N GLU A 420 8.39 -11.53 -9.95
CA GLU A 420 9.53 -12.37 -10.33
C GLU A 420 9.93 -12.15 -11.79
N GLU A 421 8.96 -12.08 -12.72
CA GLU A 421 9.23 -11.87 -14.15
C GLU A 421 9.70 -10.44 -14.47
N ARG A 422 9.26 -9.44 -13.68
CA ARG A 422 9.63 -8.01 -13.81
C ARG A 422 10.46 -7.51 -12.64
N TRP A 423 11.37 -8.35 -12.16
CA TRP A 423 12.18 -8.07 -10.99
C TRP A 423 13.03 -6.80 -11.15
N GLU A 424 13.65 -6.61 -12.31
CA GLU A 424 14.50 -5.44 -12.57
C GLU A 424 13.70 -4.14 -12.57
N GLU A 425 12.48 -4.15 -13.11
CA GLU A 425 11.59 -3.01 -13.20
C GLU A 425 10.96 -2.66 -11.84
N LEU A 426 10.48 -3.66 -11.10
CA LEU A 426 9.69 -3.47 -9.87
C LEU A 426 10.54 -3.46 -8.58
N ILE A 427 11.70 -4.12 -8.61
CA ILE A 427 12.65 -4.20 -7.47
C ILE A 427 13.97 -3.51 -7.83
N GLY A 428 14.64 -3.96 -8.90
CA GLY A 428 15.98 -3.53 -9.27
C GLY A 428 16.98 -3.73 -8.13
N GLU A 429 17.88 -2.75 -7.93
CA GLU A 429 18.88 -2.80 -6.85
C GLU A 429 18.34 -2.34 -5.48
N MET A 430 17.12 -1.81 -5.41
CA MET A 430 16.52 -1.29 -4.18
C MET A 430 15.02 -1.59 -4.09
N PRO A 431 14.58 -2.52 -3.21
CA PRO A 431 13.17 -2.83 -3.03
C PRO A 431 12.43 -1.66 -2.34
N LEU A 432 11.18 -1.35 -2.67
CA LEU A 432 10.43 -1.69 -3.89
C LEU A 432 10.03 -0.38 -4.58
N LYS A 433 9.81 -0.42 -5.89
CA LYS A 433 9.16 0.71 -6.57
C LYS A 433 7.80 1.00 -5.94
N ILE A 434 7.49 2.27 -5.70
CA ILE A 434 6.16 2.66 -5.20
C ILE A 434 5.07 2.48 -6.28
N CYS A 435 5.41 2.82 -7.51
CA CYS A 435 4.60 2.56 -8.70
C CYS A 435 5.50 2.35 -9.93
N TYR A 436 4.93 1.80 -10.99
CA TYR A 436 5.61 1.62 -12.28
C TYR A 436 4.64 1.79 -13.47
N PRO A 437 5.08 2.41 -14.58
CA PRO A 437 6.32 3.18 -14.74
C PRO A 437 6.21 4.59 -14.15
N ALA A 438 7.33 5.33 -14.19
CA ALA A 438 7.32 6.78 -13.94
C ALA A 438 6.71 7.53 -15.13
N MET A 439 5.96 8.58 -14.84
CA MET A 439 5.49 9.55 -15.84
C MET A 439 6.65 10.42 -16.29
N GLU A 440 6.69 10.71 -17.60
CA GLU A 440 7.77 11.48 -18.24
C GLU A 440 7.23 12.63 -19.08
N ASN A 441 8.08 13.61 -19.38
CA ASN A 441 7.81 14.69 -20.33
C ASN A 441 6.44 15.37 -20.11
N GLN A 442 5.58 15.39 -21.13
CA GLN A 442 4.27 16.04 -21.09
C GLN A 442 3.32 15.39 -20.07
N GLU A 443 3.38 14.07 -19.90
CA GLU A 443 2.55 13.38 -18.91
C GLU A 443 2.90 13.87 -17.50
N TRP A 444 4.19 13.95 -17.16
CA TRP A 444 4.64 14.51 -15.89
C TRP A 444 4.16 15.96 -15.71
N GLN A 445 4.31 16.81 -16.74
CA GLN A 445 3.88 18.21 -16.67
C GLN A 445 2.37 18.33 -16.41
N ILE A 446 1.55 17.59 -17.14
CA ILE A 446 0.09 17.65 -17.09
C ILE A 446 -0.45 17.03 -15.80
N VAL A 447 -0.01 15.82 -15.47
CA VAL A 447 -0.56 15.04 -14.35
C VAL A 447 -0.08 15.59 -13.01
N THR A 448 1.21 15.86 -12.86
CA THR A 448 1.77 16.34 -11.59
C THR A 448 1.67 17.86 -11.42
N GLY A 449 1.49 18.61 -12.51
CA GLY A 449 1.60 20.07 -12.49
C GLY A 449 3.05 20.54 -12.38
N CYS A 450 3.97 19.86 -13.05
CA CYS A 450 5.41 20.12 -13.01
C CYS A 450 6.01 20.02 -11.59
N ASP A 451 5.57 19.05 -10.78
CA ASP A 451 6.02 18.90 -9.39
C ASP A 451 7.52 18.53 -9.32
N PRO A 452 8.40 19.41 -8.82
CA PRO A 452 9.85 19.19 -8.84
C PRO A 452 10.31 18.08 -7.89
N LYS A 453 9.46 17.63 -6.95
CA LYS A 453 9.80 16.50 -6.06
C LYS A 453 9.55 15.15 -6.75
N ASN A 454 8.60 15.12 -7.68
CA ASN A 454 8.15 13.93 -8.40
C ASN A 454 8.68 13.90 -9.85
N THR A 455 9.95 14.25 -10.04
CA THR A 455 10.64 14.08 -11.32
C THR A 455 10.72 12.59 -11.70
N ARG A 456 11.18 12.32 -12.93
CA ARG A 456 11.33 10.96 -13.46
C ARG A 456 12.08 10.04 -12.47
N TRP A 457 11.46 8.92 -12.09
CA TRP A 457 11.99 7.91 -11.16
C TRP A 457 12.33 8.43 -9.75
N SER A 458 11.68 9.53 -9.31
CA SER A 458 11.94 10.18 -8.02
C SER A 458 10.70 10.18 -7.14
N TYR A 459 10.91 10.05 -5.82
CA TYR A 459 9.88 10.15 -4.78
C TYR A 459 8.65 9.28 -5.13
N HIS A 460 7.46 9.86 -5.36
CA HIS A 460 6.27 9.07 -5.70
C HIS A 460 6.23 8.62 -7.16
N ASN A 461 6.97 9.28 -8.06
CA ASN A 461 6.93 9.01 -9.49
C ASN A 461 7.96 7.93 -9.88
N GLY A 462 7.71 6.70 -9.46
CA GLY A 462 8.58 5.56 -9.73
C GLY A 462 9.84 5.47 -8.85
N GLY A 463 9.87 6.18 -7.72
CA GLY A 463 10.94 6.03 -6.73
C GLY A 463 10.92 4.65 -6.06
N SER A 464 12.09 4.21 -5.57
CA SER A 464 12.20 3.00 -4.73
C SER A 464 12.07 3.38 -3.25
N TRP A 465 11.19 2.70 -2.53
CA TRP A 465 10.82 2.99 -1.14
C TRP A 465 11.06 1.76 -0.24
N PRO A 466 12.16 1.73 0.53
CA PRO A 466 12.48 0.62 1.42
C PRO A 466 11.43 0.36 2.51
N GLY A 467 10.65 1.38 2.89
CA GLY A 467 9.56 1.25 3.87
C GLY A 467 8.51 0.20 3.47
N HIS A 468 8.32 -0.07 2.18
CA HIS A 468 7.39 -1.09 1.68
C HIS A 468 7.91 -2.53 1.82
N ALA A 469 9.20 -2.73 2.09
CA ALA A 469 9.80 -4.06 2.14
C ALA A 469 9.14 -4.97 3.19
N CYS A 470 8.69 -4.42 4.31
CA CYS A 470 7.97 -5.18 5.34
C CYS A 470 6.66 -5.78 4.79
N ILE A 471 5.89 -4.99 4.05
CA ILE A 471 4.60 -5.40 3.48
C ILE A 471 4.83 -6.44 2.38
N PHE A 472 5.82 -6.24 1.52
CA PHE A 472 6.23 -7.23 0.52
C PHE A 472 6.61 -8.58 1.14
N CYS A 473 7.47 -8.58 2.17
CA CYS A 473 7.86 -9.79 2.89
C CYS A 473 6.65 -10.52 3.50
N LEU A 474 5.72 -9.78 4.10
CA LEU A 474 4.48 -10.36 4.65
C LEU A 474 3.61 -11.00 3.57
N SER A 475 3.46 -10.35 2.40
CA SER A 475 2.71 -10.92 1.28
C SER A 475 3.35 -12.21 0.74
N CYS A 476 4.67 -12.25 0.63
CA CYS A 476 5.40 -13.46 0.22
C CYS A 476 5.22 -14.61 1.22
N LEU A 477 5.32 -14.30 2.51
CA LEU A 477 5.15 -15.29 3.57
C LEU A 477 3.74 -15.86 3.61
N LEU A 478 2.70 -15.06 3.38
CA LEU A 478 1.30 -15.52 3.39
C LEU A 478 1.03 -16.57 2.31
N ILE A 479 1.65 -16.43 1.13
CA ILE A 479 1.48 -17.38 0.01
C ILE A 479 2.36 -18.62 0.22
N CYS A 480 3.58 -18.47 0.73
CA CYS A 480 4.49 -19.60 0.95
C CYS A 480 4.15 -20.43 2.20
N TYR A 481 3.51 -19.81 3.19
CA TYR A 481 3.09 -20.44 4.42
C TYR A 481 1.65 -20.00 4.71
N SER A 482 0.71 -20.95 4.70
CA SER A 482 -0.69 -20.78 5.15
C SER A 482 -0.82 -20.46 6.66
N GLY A 483 0.22 -19.87 7.25
CA GLY A 483 0.44 -19.59 8.66
C GLY A 483 0.60 -18.10 9.04
N CYS A 484 0.56 -17.14 8.10
CA CYS A 484 0.64 -15.71 8.44
C CYS A 484 -0.74 -15.13 8.82
N TRP A 485 -1.28 -15.57 9.97
CA TRP A 485 -2.62 -15.30 10.50
C TRP A 485 -2.86 -13.90 11.12
N TRP A 486 -2.21 -12.85 10.61
CA TRP A 486 -2.36 -11.51 11.20
C TRP A 486 -3.71 -10.87 10.86
N TRP A 487 -4.23 -11.13 9.66
CA TRP A 487 -5.30 -10.34 9.06
C TRP A 487 -6.58 -11.12 8.72
N SER A 488 -6.51 -12.45 8.70
CA SER A 488 -7.67 -13.36 8.54
C SER A 488 -8.47 -13.44 9.83
#